data_AF-A0A838E264-F1
#
_entry.id   AF-A0A838E264-F1
#
_cell.length_a   1.000
_cell.length_b   1.000
_cell.length_c   1.000
_cell.angle_alpha   90.00
_cell.angle_beta   90.00
_cell.angle_gamma   90.00
#
_symmetry.space_group_name_H-M   'P 1'
#
loop_
_entity.id
_entity.type
_entity.pdbx_description
1 polymer ?
#
loop_
_entity_poly.entity_id
_entity_poly.type
_entity_poly.pdbx_seq_one_letter_code
_entity_poly.pdbx_strand_id
1 'polypeptide(L)'
;MSVLERVADLGVDAVAARGLGVAPGTLQLRRVWPRGAEHLLLEYGDATGRSVAGQWFADPERLRAVAAATRRATAAQARAGVKVTAEVLLQAGGADRKLRALAGVLAEPEASLVVHRPERRAVVRLEGPPETYAKVVRPGAVAGVVATGRAAGALPVATPRLLAASDGVTRWSALPGVALHDRLGATDGHLVGRAVRAVHAAPLPAAAQLHDAAAEIAVCDLWLDRLASFDPDLALALRPARPAGARPPGRLLGGHAPAPVRGVPLPPRLGGRAAGPPAPPARRAARCGRRATRRADEDSLMKSSRNPHTLWESCGAPQQGRSTRVR
;
A
#
# COMPACT_ATOMS: atom_id res chain seq x y z
N MET A 1 13.02 -21.72 -11.59
CA MET A 1 12.30 -21.20 -10.43
C MET A 1 12.12 -19.70 -10.59
N SER A 2 10.89 -19.23 -10.73
CA SER A 2 10.53 -17.82 -10.92
C SER A 2 10.88 -16.99 -9.68
N VAL A 3 10.91 -15.66 -9.78
CA VAL A 3 11.11 -14.80 -8.60
C VAL A 3 9.94 -14.98 -7.63
N LEU A 4 8.72 -15.13 -8.17
CA LEU A 4 7.52 -15.30 -7.34
C LEU A 4 7.54 -16.61 -6.56
N GLU A 5 8.01 -17.70 -7.16
CA GLU A 5 8.19 -18.99 -6.47
C GLU A 5 9.17 -18.87 -5.30
N ARG A 6 10.29 -18.14 -5.48
CA ARG A 6 11.28 -17.95 -4.39
C ARG A 6 10.75 -17.15 -3.22
N VAL A 7 9.88 -16.17 -3.48
CA VAL A 7 9.35 -15.27 -2.45
C VAL A 7 7.93 -15.63 -2.00
N ALA A 8 7.37 -16.75 -2.47
CA ALA A 8 6.02 -17.21 -2.13
C ALA A 8 5.89 -17.52 -0.63
N ASP A 9 6.92 -18.17 -0.07
CA ASP A 9 6.99 -18.61 1.31
C ASP A 9 8.17 -17.99 2.04
N LEU A 10 7.92 -17.37 3.20
CA LEU A 10 8.98 -16.85 4.06
C LEU A 10 8.89 -17.44 5.46
N GLY A 11 9.88 -18.24 5.84
CA GLY A 11 10.04 -18.71 7.21
C GLY A 11 10.43 -17.58 8.16
N VAL A 12 9.68 -17.42 9.26
CA VAL A 12 9.98 -16.48 10.34
C VAL A 12 10.05 -17.21 11.68
N ASP A 13 11.19 -17.08 12.36
CA ASP A 13 11.37 -17.58 13.72
C ASP A 13 10.55 -16.77 14.75
N ALA A 14 10.45 -17.26 15.98
CA ALA A 14 9.65 -16.62 17.03
C ALA A 14 10.11 -15.19 17.40
N VAL A 15 11.41 -14.89 17.28
CA VAL A 15 11.95 -13.56 17.58
C VAL A 15 11.58 -12.60 16.46
N ALA A 16 11.78 -13.01 15.20
CA ALA A 16 11.39 -12.25 14.03
C ALA A 16 9.87 -12.02 13.99
N ALA A 17 9.07 -13.06 14.23
CA ALA A 17 7.61 -12.98 14.23
C ALA A 17 7.09 -11.97 15.27
N ARG A 18 7.66 -11.97 16.48
CA ARG A 18 7.31 -10.99 17.53
C ARG A 18 7.61 -9.56 17.09
N GLY A 19 8.79 -9.32 16.51
CA GLY A 19 9.15 -7.99 15.99
C GLY A 19 8.32 -7.56 14.78
N LEU A 20 7.77 -8.53 14.03
CA LEU A 20 6.91 -8.29 12.87
C LEU A 20 5.43 -8.12 13.22
N GLY A 21 5.02 -8.50 14.43
CA GLY A 21 3.61 -8.52 14.83
C GLY A 21 2.80 -9.63 14.13
N VAL A 22 3.44 -10.74 13.75
CA VAL A 22 2.83 -11.91 13.10
C VAL A 22 3.10 -13.18 13.91
N ALA A 23 2.46 -14.29 13.54
CA ALA A 23 2.67 -15.59 14.16
C ALA A 23 4.01 -16.20 13.66
N PRO A 24 4.74 -16.96 14.50
CA PRO A 24 5.90 -17.72 14.04
C PRO A 24 5.48 -18.77 13.01
N GLY A 25 6.39 -19.12 12.09
CA GLY A 25 6.16 -20.11 11.06
C GLY A 25 6.32 -19.55 9.65
N THR A 26 5.55 -20.08 8.70
CA THR A 26 5.62 -19.66 7.29
C THR A 26 4.65 -18.52 7.02
N LEU A 27 5.17 -17.40 6.50
CA LEU A 27 4.38 -16.34 5.91
C LEU A 27 4.10 -16.65 4.44
N GLN A 28 2.83 -16.58 4.06
CA GLN A 28 2.34 -16.86 2.72
C GLN A 28 2.17 -15.57 1.93
N LEU A 29 2.72 -15.50 0.72
CA LEU A 29 2.51 -14.37 -0.18
C LEU A 29 1.02 -14.27 -0.56
N ARG A 30 0.40 -13.14 -0.24
CA ARG A 30 -1.02 -12.87 -0.55
C ARG A 30 -1.19 -12.02 -1.79
N ARG A 31 -0.32 -11.02 -1.97
CA ARG A 31 -0.39 -10.08 -3.10
C ARG A 31 0.99 -9.63 -3.53
N VAL A 32 1.09 -9.35 -4.83
CA VAL A 32 2.28 -8.77 -5.45
C VAL A 32 1.88 -7.59 -6.33
N TRP A 33 2.69 -6.52 -6.31
CA TRP A 33 2.56 -5.39 -7.22
C TRP A 33 3.91 -5.05 -7.84
N PRO A 34 4.17 -5.49 -9.08
CA PRO A 34 5.33 -5.06 -9.85
C PRO A 34 5.44 -3.54 -9.98
N ARG A 35 6.63 -2.99 -9.74
CA ARG A 35 6.94 -1.55 -9.88
C ARG A 35 7.86 -1.23 -11.05
N GLY A 36 8.36 -2.26 -11.70
CA GLY A 36 9.32 -2.28 -12.80
C GLY A 36 9.88 -3.70 -12.90
N ALA A 37 10.93 -3.93 -13.68
CA ALA A 37 11.56 -5.25 -13.81
C ALA A 37 12.37 -5.67 -12.56
N GLU A 38 12.68 -4.73 -11.67
CA GLU A 38 13.64 -4.94 -10.58
C GLU A 38 13.07 -4.74 -9.18
N HIS A 39 11.75 -4.51 -9.06
CA HIS A 39 11.13 -4.14 -7.78
C HIS A 39 9.71 -4.69 -7.67
N LEU A 40 9.47 -5.45 -6.61
CA LEU A 40 8.15 -5.91 -6.20
C LEU A 40 7.74 -5.27 -4.87
N LEU A 41 6.48 -4.86 -4.79
CA LEU A 41 5.80 -4.68 -3.51
C LEU A 41 5.07 -5.96 -3.18
N LEU A 42 5.14 -6.38 -1.93
CA LEU A 42 4.65 -7.67 -1.46
C LEU A 42 3.72 -7.45 -0.26
N GLU A 43 2.74 -8.33 -0.11
CA GLU A 43 1.92 -8.46 1.08
C GLU A 43 1.94 -9.92 1.50
N TYR A 44 2.45 -10.20 2.68
CA TYR A 44 2.46 -11.53 3.28
C TYR A 44 1.36 -11.64 4.33
N GLY A 45 0.81 -12.84 4.50
CA GLY A 45 -0.13 -13.15 5.57
C GLY A 45 0.33 -14.36 6.38
N ASP A 46 0.13 -14.34 7.69
CA ASP A 46 0.35 -15.50 8.55
C ASP A 46 -0.91 -16.41 8.62
N ALA A 47 -0.81 -17.49 9.39
CA ALA A 47 -1.91 -18.43 9.61
C ALA A 47 -3.09 -17.83 10.41
N THR A 48 -2.88 -16.71 11.10
CA THR A 48 -3.92 -15.99 11.87
C THR A 48 -4.61 -14.90 11.05
N GLY A 49 -4.21 -14.71 9.79
CA GLY A 49 -4.75 -13.68 8.90
C GLY A 49 -4.11 -12.30 9.08
N ARG A 50 -3.10 -12.15 9.94
CA ARG A 50 -2.35 -10.89 10.05
C ARG A 50 -1.44 -10.72 8.85
N SER A 51 -1.32 -9.49 8.37
CA SER A 51 -0.49 -9.18 7.22
C SER A 51 0.73 -8.33 7.56
N VAL A 52 1.79 -8.51 6.77
CA VAL A 52 3.00 -7.69 6.82
C VAL A 52 3.41 -7.28 5.41
N ALA A 53 3.74 -6.01 5.26
CA ALA A 53 4.22 -5.46 4.00
C ALA A 53 5.66 -5.90 3.73
N GLY A 54 5.94 -6.20 2.46
CA GLY A 54 7.26 -6.57 1.99
C GLY A 54 7.71 -5.77 0.75
N GLN A 55 9.02 -5.71 0.54
CA GLN A 55 9.61 -5.25 -0.72
C GLN A 55 10.74 -6.20 -1.13
N TRP A 56 10.76 -6.57 -2.40
CA TRP A 56 11.86 -7.31 -3.01
C TRP A 56 12.54 -6.43 -4.06
N PHE A 57 13.87 -6.49 -4.11
CA PHE A 57 14.67 -5.78 -5.11
C PHE A 57 15.60 -6.78 -5.79
N ALA A 58 15.78 -6.63 -7.11
CA ALA A 58 16.73 -7.45 -7.85
C ALA A 58 18.18 -7.22 -7.39
N ASP A 59 18.50 -5.99 -6.99
CA ASP A 59 19.80 -5.61 -6.45
C ASP A 59 19.83 -5.69 -4.90
N PRO A 60 20.66 -6.56 -4.31
CA PRO A 60 20.82 -6.68 -2.86
C PRO A 60 21.39 -5.42 -2.17
N GLU A 61 22.20 -4.62 -2.88
CA GLU A 61 22.71 -3.35 -2.34
C GLU A 61 21.57 -2.34 -2.19
N ARG A 62 20.73 -2.22 -3.22
CA ARG A 62 19.49 -1.43 -3.15
C ARG A 62 18.57 -1.89 -2.03
N LEU A 63 18.38 -3.21 -1.85
CA LEU A 63 17.60 -3.75 -0.72
C LEU A 63 18.15 -3.25 0.63
N ARG A 64 19.47 -3.38 0.85
CA ARG A 64 20.13 -2.91 2.07
C ARG A 64 20.02 -1.40 2.25
N ALA A 65 20.20 -0.62 1.19
CA ALA A 65 20.06 0.84 1.23
C ALA A 65 18.65 1.28 1.60
N VAL A 66 17.61 0.63 1.03
CA VAL A 66 16.21 0.89 1.36
C VAL A 66 15.92 0.49 2.80
N ALA A 67 16.39 -0.67 3.26
CA ALA A 67 16.23 -1.12 4.63
C ALA A 67 16.83 -0.14 5.64
N ALA A 68 18.05 0.33 5.40
CA ALA A 68 18.73 1.31 6.25
C ALA A 68 17.99 2.66 6.26
N ALA A 69 17.50 3.12 5.10
CA ALA A 69 16.70 4.33 5.02
C ALA A 69 15.36 4.21 5.76
N THR A 70 14.70 3.06 5.68
CA THR A 70 13.46 2.80 6.42
C THR A 70 13.72 2.78 7.92
N ARG A 71 14.75 2.09 8.40
CA ARG A 71 15.13 2.10 9.82
C ARG A 71 15.38 3.52 10.34
N ARG A 72 16.14 4.34 9.60
CA ARG A 72 16.38 5.74 10.00
C ARG A 72 15.10 6.55 10.05
N ALA A 73 14.21 6.38 9.08
CA ALA A 73 12.95 7.12 9.02
C ALA A 73 11.97 6.74 10.16
N THR A 74 12.12 5.54 10.72
CA THR A 74 11.20 4.99 11.74
C THR A 74 11.87 4.83 13.11
N ALA A 75 13.10 5.32 13.31
CA ALA A 75 13.87 5.11 14.53
C ALA A 75 13.18 5.64 15.81
N ALA A 76 12.38 6.69 15.69
CA ALA A 76 11.62 7.27 16.80
C ALA A 76 10.29 6.52 17.10
N GLN A 77 9.95 5.49 16.33
CA GLN A 77 8.66 4.82 16.39
C GLN A 77 8.82 3.42 17.02
N ALA A 78 8.55 3.30 18.31
CA ALA A 78 8.85 2.09 19.10
C ALA A 78 8.26 0.78 18.54
N ARG A 79 7.11 0.84 17.85
CA ARG A 79 6.43 -0.33 17.27
C ARG A 79 6.80 -0.60 15.80
N ALA A 80 7.46 0.34 15.13
CA ALA A 80 7.79 0.23 13.72
C ALA A 80 9.11 -0.52 13.54
N GLY A 81 9.07 -1.66 12.84
CA GLY A 81 10.20 -2.57 12.69
C GLY A 81 10.58 -2.82 11.24
N VAL A 82 11.87 -3.08 11.01
CA VAL A 82 12.40 -3.47 9.71
C VAL A 82 13.18 -4.77 9.84
N LYS A 83 12.73 -5.83 9.16
CA LYS A 83 13.46 -7.09 9.04
C LYS A 83 13.88 -7.29 7.59
N VAL A 84 15.10 -7.76 7.40
CA VAL A 84 15.62 -8.14 6.08
C VAL A 84 15.84 -9.65 6.12
N THR A 85 15.19 -10.37 5.20
CA THR A 85 15.50 -11.77 4.88
C THR A 85 16.59 -11.80 3.79
N ALA A 86 16.89 -12.96 3.22
CA ALA A 86 17.87 -13.05 2.12
C ALA A 86 17.52 -12.13 0.93
N GLU A 87 16.24 -12.00 0.58
CA GLU A 87 15.81 -11.28 -0.62
C GLU A 87 14.70 -10.23 -0.35
N VAL A 88 14.10 -10.21 0.84
CA VAL A 88 12.89 -9.41 1.14
C VAL A 88 13.09 -8.51 2.35
N LEU A 89 12.67 -7.26 2.19
CA LEU A 89 12.52 -6.27 3.25
C LEU A 89 11.09 -6.33 3.80
N LEU A 90 10.91 -6.77 5.04
CA LEU A 90 9.64 -6.78 5.76
C LEU A 90 9.50 -5.53 6.64
N GLN A 91 8.31 -4.94 6.62
CA GLN A 91 7.98 -3.65 7.24
C GLN A 91 6.85 -3.82 8.25
N ALA A 92 7.21 -3.87 9.53
CA ALA A 92 6.30 -4.12 10.64
C ALA A 92 5.81 -2.83 11.29
N GLY A 93 4.63 -2.87 11.91
CA GLY A 93 4.09 -1.76 12.71
C GLY A 93 4.03 -0.43 11.96
N GLY A 94 3.84 -0.47 10.65
CA GLY A 94 3.79 0.73 9.81
C GLY A 94 5.13 1.34 9.44
N ALA A 95 6.25 0.61 9.60
CA ALA A 95 7.58 1.10 9.24
C ALA A 95 7.67 1.45 7.76
N ASP A 96 7.62 2.74 7.40
CA ASP A 96 7.66 3.18 6.01
C ASP A 96 8.29 4.57 5.87
N ARG A 97 9.38 4.68 5.13
CA ARG A 97 10.11 5.95 4.96
C ARG A 97 9.35 7.02 4.17
N LYS A 98 8.35 6.65 3.35
CA LYS A 98 7.56 7.61 2.56
C LYS A 98 6.15 7.82 3.10
N LEU A 99 5.64 6.91 3.93
CA LEU A 99 4.34 7.02 4.61
C LEU A 99 4.52 7.38 6.08
N ARG A 100 5.08 8.57 6.34
CA ARG A 100 5.58 8.98 7.66
C ARG A 100 4.55 8.89 8.79
N ALA A 101 3.27 9.13 8.47
CA ALA A 101 2.19 9.09 9.46
C ALA A 101 1.71 7.66 9.79
N LEU A 102 2.11 6.63 9.03
CA LEU A 102 1.53 5.29 9.13
C LEU A 102 1.71 4.66 10.52
N ALA A 103 2.93 4.66 11.04
CA ALA A 103 3.18 4.08 12.37
C ALA A 103 2.47 4.85 13.49
N GLY A 104 2.28 6.17 13.34
CA GLY A 104 1.49 6.97 14.28
C GLY A 104 0.02 6.58 14.28
N VAL A 105 -0.57 6.40 13.09
CA VAL A 105 -1.96 5.93 12.95
C VAL A 105 -2.13 4.50 13.49
N LEU A 106 -1.18 3.59 13.24
CA LEU A 106 -1.21 2.22 13.80
C LEU A 106 -0.89 2.15 15.30
N ALA A 107 -0.43 3.25 15.90
CA ALA A 107 -0.27 3.33 17.35
C ALA A 107 -1.57 3.70 18.07
N GLU A 108 -2.59 4.18 17.34
CA GLU A 108 -3.93 4.41 17.90
C GLU A 108 -4.50 3.10 18.48
N PRO A 109 -5.24 3.15 19.60
CA PRO A 109 -5.84 1.96 20.19
C PRO A 109 -6.68 1.19 19.16
N GLU A 110 -6.54 -0.14 19.16
CA GLU A 110 -7.33 -1.05 18.31
C GLU A 110 -7.21 -0.81 16.79
N ALA A 111 -6.28 0.05 16.37
CA ALA A 111 -6.00 0.27 14.95
C ALA A 111 -5.43 -1.01 14.32
N SER A 112 -5.97 -1.40 13.18
CA SER A 112 -5.54 -2.60 12.45
C SER A 112 -5.26 -2.29 10.99
N LEU A 113 -4.17 -2.86 10.49
CA LEU A 113 -3.74 -2.65 9.11
C LEU A 113 -4.61 -3.47 8.16
N VAL A 114 -5.27 -2.80 7.21
CA VAL A 114 -6.11 -3.45 6.19
C VAL A 114 -5.31 -3.74 4.92
N VAL A 115 -4.49 -2.78 4.49
CA VAL A 115 -3.58 -2.96 3.36
C VAL A 115 -2.40 -2.01 3.51
N HIS A 116 -1.21 -2.47 3.16
CA HIS A 116 -0.01 -1.63 3.07
C HIS A 116 0.71 -1.92 1.76
N ARG A 117 0.76 -0.92 0.88
CA ARG A 117 1.61 -0.92 -0.31
C ARG A 117 2.81 -0.05 -0.01
N PRO A 118 3.98 -0.62 0.28
CA PRO A 118 5.13 0.13 0.72
C PRO A 118 5.43 1.34 -0.14
N GLU A 119 5.73 2.43 0.54
CA GLU A 119 6.04 3.72 -0.02
C GLU A 119 4.94 4.33 -0.90
N ARG A 120 3.73 3.77 -0.97
CA ARG A 120 2.65 4.24 -1.85
C ARG A 120 1.45 4.70 -1.05
N ARG A 121 0.87 3.78 -0.30
CA ARG A 121 -0.31 4.02 0.52
C ARG A 121 -0.54 2.88 1.50
N ALA A 122 -1.26 3.17 2.56
CA ALA A 122 -1.83 2.17 3.45
C ALA A 122 -3.28 2.55 3.80
N VAL A 123 -4.05 1.56 4.23
CA VAL A 123 -5.37 1.76 4.84
C VAL A 123 -5.35 1.06 6.19
N VAL A 124 -5.75 1.80 7.21
CA VAL A 124 -5.84 1.35 8.59
C VAL A 124 -7.31 1.45 9.00
N ARG A 125 -7.86 0.38 9.55
CA ARG A 125 -9.15 0.40 10.24
C ARG A 125 -8.89 0.95 11.64
N LEU A 126 -9.67 1.94 12.05
CA LEU A 126 -9.65 2.51 13.39
C LEU A 126 -10.92 2.05 14.09
N GLU A 127 -10.78 1.32 15.19
CA GLU A 127 -11.92 0.83 15.96
C GLU A 127 -12.44 1.91 16.90
N GLY A 128 -13.72 1.78 17.27
CA GLY A 128 -14.50 2.79 17.98
C GLY A 128 -15.80 3.10 17.23
N PRO A 129 -16.94 3.29 17.93
CA PRO A 129 -18.20 3.66 17.29
C PRO A 129 -18.23 5.18 17.00
N PRO A 130 -18.49 5.61 15.74
CA PRO A 130 -18.67 4.80 14.53
C PRO A 130 -17.33 4.36 13.91
N GLU A 131 -17.31 3.18 13.25
CA GLU A 131 -16.11 2.65 12.60
C GLU A 131 -15.56 3.63 11.55
N THR A 132 -14.24 3.82 11.55
CA THR A 132 -13.57 4.69 10.58
C THR A 132 -12.34 4.05 9.97
N TYR A 133 -11.93 4.58 8.81
CA TYR A 133 -10.74 4.14 8.10
C TYR A 133 -9.81 5.32 7.86
N ALA A 134 -8.54 5.16 8.20
CA ALA A 134 -7.48 6.09 7.83
C ALA A 134 -6.77 5.59 6.57
N LYS A 135 -6.79 6.39 5.52
CA LYS A 135 -5.97 6.20 4.33
C LYS A 135 -4.72 7.06 4.45
N VAL A 136 -3.58 6.40 4.59
CA VAL A 136 -2.26 7.02 4.70
C VAL A 136 -1.60 7.03 3.32
N VAL A 137 -1.10 8.18 2.91
CA VAL A 137 -0.42 8.41 1.63
C VAL A 137 0.86 9.21 1.85
N ARG A 138 1.64 9.41 0.80
CA ARG A 138 2.82 10.29 0.85
C ARG A 138 2.38 11.73 1.16
N PRO A 139 3.23 12.53 1.83
CA PRO A 139 3.06 13.98 1.89
C PRO A 139 2.86 14.56 0.49
N GLY A 140 1.97 15.56 0.37
CA GLY A 140 1.59 16.18 -0.90
C GLY A 140 0.57 15.40 -1.75
N ALA A 141 0.26 14.13 -1.45
CA ALA A 141 -0.75 13.37 -2.19
C ALA A 141 -2.20 13.55 -1.64
N VAL A 142 -2.34 14.19 -0.48
CA VAL A 142 -3.63 14.30 0.25
C VAL A 142 -4.66 15.11 -0.53
N ALA A 143 -4.26 16.21 -1.16
CA ALA A 143 -5.18 17.08 -1.91
C ALA A 143 -5.93 16.31 -3.01
N GLY A 144 -5.23 15.47 -3.77
CA GLY A 144 -5.84 14.63 -4.80
C GLY A 144 -6.80 13.58 -4.22
N VAL A 145 -6.46 13.00 -3.07
CA VAL A 145 -7.32 12.04 -2.36
C VAL A 145 -8.60 12.71 -1.85
N VAL A 146 -8.48 13.91 -1.28
CA VAL A 146 -9.62 14.71 -0.81
C VAL A 146 -10.53 15.11 -1.97
N ALA A 147 -9.95 15.62 -3.08
CA ALA A 147 -10.72 15.98 -4.27
C ALA A 147 -11.48 14.78 -4.84
N THR A 148 -10.83 13.61 -4.93
CA THR A 148 -11.45 12.37 -5.40
C THR A 148 -12.61 11.95 -4.49
N GLY A 149 -12.45 11.99 -3.17
CA GLY A 149 -13.53 11.59 -2.28
C GLY A 149 -14.69 12.59 -2.22
N ARG A 150 -14.43 13.89 -2.38
CA ARG A 150 -15.50 14.89 -2.55
C ARG A 150 -16.31 14.64 -3.83
N ALA A 151 -15.63 14.33 -4.93
CA ALA A 151 -16.29 13.95 -6.17
C ALA A 151 -17.11 12.65 -6.01
N ALA A 152 -16.57 11.65 -5.31
CA ALA A 152 -17.29 10.42 -5.00
C ALA A 152 -18.56 10.68 -4.15
N GLY A 153 -18.47 11.60 -3.18
CA GLY A 153 -19.63 12.00 -2.35
C GLY A 153 -20.79 12.65 -3.12
N ALA A 154 -20.58 13.06 -4.37
CA ALA A 154 -21.64 13.59 -5.24
C ALA A 154 -22.30 12.52 -6.11
N LEU A 155 -21.86 11.26 -6.05
CA LEU A 155 -22.43 10.16 -6.82
C LEU A 155 -23.80 9.74 -6.25
N PRO A 156 -24.72 9.21 -7.08
CA PRO A 156 -26.04 8.77 -6.65
C PRO A 156 -26.01 7.38 -5.97
N VAL A 157 -24.96 7.09 -5.19
CA VAL A 157 -24.78 5.85 -4.44
C VAL A 157 -24.14 6.17 -3.09
N ALA A 158 -24.33 5.29 -2.10
CA ALA A 158 -23.68 5.46 -0.80
C ALA A 158 -22.14 5.42 -0.96
N THR A 159 -21.46 6.43 -0.43
CA THR A 159 -19.99 6.52 -0.42
C THR A 159 -19.45 6.87 0.96
N PRO A 160 -18.21 6.47 1.31
CA PRO A 160 -17.58 6.90 2.55
C PRO A 160 -17.50 8.44 2.65
N ARG A 161 -17.88 9.00 3.80
CA ARG A 161 -17.74 10.44 4.06
C ARG A 161 -16.33 10.75 4.54
N LEU A 162 -15.69 11.75 3.94
CA LEU A 162 -14.44 12.31 4.45
C LEU A 162 -14.70 12.99 5.80
N LEU A 163 -14.02 12.54 6.86
CA LEU A 163 -14.17 13.06 8.22
C LEU A 163 -13.08 14.07 8.57
N ALA A 164 -11.84 13.78 8.19
CA ALA A 164 -10.70 14.63 8.46
C ALA A 164 -9.59 14.41 7.41
N ALA A 165 -8.74 15.43 7.22
CA ALA A 165 -7.55 15.34 6.41
C ALA A 165 -6.41 16.12 7.07
N SER A 166 -5.21 15.55 7.06
CA SER A 166 -3.97 16.17 7.53
C SER A 166 -2.82 15.76 6.60
N ASP A 167 -1.60 16.23 6.82
CA ASP A 167 -0.47 15.86 5.96
C ASP A 167 -0.22 14.34 5.98
N GLY A 168 -0.35 13.72 4.80
CA GLY A 168 -0.24 12.28 4.60
C GLY A 168 -1.42 11.41 5.06
N VAL A 169 -2.49 11.95 5.66
CA VAL A 169 -3.61 11.13 6.19
C VAL A 169 -4.98 11.70 5.81
N THR A 170 -5.91 10.81 5.45
CA THR A 170 -7.34 11.12 5.33
C THR A 170 -8.15 10.10 6.12
N ARG A 171 -9.09 10.55 6.95
CA ARG A 171 -10.00 9.68 7.72
C ARG A 171 -11.38 9.68 7.08
N TRP A 172 -11.99 8.51 6.99
CA TRP A 172 -13.25 8.26 6.29
C TRP A 172 -14.19 7.48 7.18
N SER A 173 -15.50 7.73 7.08
CA SER A 173 -16.50 6.85 7.70
C SER A 173 -16.44 5.46 7.06
N ALA A 174 -16.74 4.42 7.82
CA ALA A 174 -17.06 3.13 7.25
C ALA A 174 -18.34 3.23 6.39
N LEU A 175 -18.47 2.35 5.40
CA LEU A 175 -19.75 2.02 4.80
C LEU A 175 -20.26 0.75 5.46
N PRO A 176 -21.46 0.76 6.07
CA PRO A 176 -22.00 -0.43 6.70
C PRO A 176 -22.29 -1.49 5.64
N GLY A 177 -21.98 -2.75 5.96
CA GLY A 177 -22.28 -3.89 5.12
C GLY A 177 -21.14 -4.91 5.09
N VAL A 178 -21.33 -5.94 4.26
CA VAL A 178 -20.37 -7.00 4.02
C VAL A 178 -19.80 -6.81 2.61
N ALA A 179 -18.49 -6.95 2.45
CA ALA A 179 -17.88 -6.79 1.15
C ALA A 179 -18.35 -7.90 0.19
N LEU A 180 -18.50 -7.56 -1.10
CA LEU A 180 -19.00 -8.52 -2.10
C LEU A 180 -18.13 -9.78 -2.21
N HIS A 181 -16.82 -9.67 -1.99
CA HIS A 181 -15.90 -10.80 -2.03
C HIS A 181 -16.04 -11.77 -0.85
N ASP A 182 -16.64 -11.32 0.26
CA ASP A 182 -17.00 -12.20 1.38
C ASP A 182 -18.34 -12.91 1.12
N ARG A 183 -19.05 -12.51 0.04
CA ARG A 183 -20.33 -13.06 -0.40
C ARG A 183 -20.23 -13.75 -1.76
N LEU A 184 -19.04 -14.21 -2.17
CA LEU A 184 -18.86 -14.89 -3.45
C LEU A 184 -19.87 -16.04 -3.60
N GLY A 185 -20.61 -16.04 -4.72
CA GLY A 185 -21.72 -16.97 -4.97
C GLY A 185 -23.12 -16.39 -4.68
N ALA A 186 -23.24 -15.18 -4.14
CA ALA A 186 -24.52 -14.53 -3.88
C ALA A 186 -25.25 -14.05 -5.16
N THR A 187 -26.58 -14.09 -5.13
CA THR A 187 -27.51 -13.72 -6.22
C THR A 187 -27.70 -12.21 -6.42
N ASP A 188 -26.97 -11.38 -5.69
CA ASP A 188 -27.13 -9.92 -5.64
C ASP A 188 -26.45 -9.17 -6.82
N GLY A 189 -25.98 -9.88 -7.84
CA GLY A 189 -25.30 -9.27 -8.99
C GLY A 189 -26.10 -8.16 -9.68
N HIS A 190 -27.43 -8.28 -9.71
CA HIS A 190 -28.33 -7.26 -10.25
C HIS A 190 -28.30 -5.95 -9.42
N LEU A 191 -28.13 -6.02 -8.09
CA LEU A 191 -27.99 -4.84 -7.23
C LEU A 191 -26.70 -4.08 -7.54
N VAL A 192 -25.60 -4.82 -7.67
CA VAL A 192 -24.29 -4.27 -8.07
C VAL A 192 -24.40 -3.62 -9.45
N GLY A 193 -25.04 -4.30 -10.42
CA GLY A 193 -25.26 -3.77 -11.76
C GLY A 193 -26.07 -2.47 -11.77
N ARG A 194 -27.10 -2.35 -10.91
CA ARG A 194 -27.86 -1.09 -10.75
C ARG A 194 -26.99 0.03 -10.18
N ALA A 195 -26.21 -0.23 -9.15
CA ALA A 195 -25.31 0.76 -8.55
C ALA A 195 -24.25 1.24 -9.55
N VAL A 196 -23.61 0.33 -10.28
CA VAL A 196 -22.62 0.66 -11.33
C VAL A 196 -23.26 1.49 -12.44
N ARG A 197 -24.45 1.13 -12.90
CA ARG A 197 -25.19 1.93 -13.90
C ARG A 197 -25.47 3.34 -13.41
N ALA A 198 -25.88 3.50 -12.14
CA ALA A 198 -26.13 4.81 -11.56
C ALA A 198 -24.86 5.67 -11.51
N VAL A 199 -23.71 5.08 -11.17
CA VAL A 199 -22.40 5.76 -11.22
C VAL A 199 -22.03 6.17 -12.65
N HIS A 200 -22.22 5.28 -13.64
CA HIS A 200 -21.90 5.58 -15.04
C HIS A 200 -22.83 6.64 -15.68
N ALA A 201 -24.05 6.78 -15.16
CA ALA A 201 -25.00 7.80 -15.62
C ALA A 201 -24.75 9.18 -14.98
N ALA A 202 -23.97 9.24 -13.91
CA ALA A 202 -23.66 10.51 -13.24
C ALA A 202 -22.73 11.36 -14.12
N PRO A 203 -22.88 12.71 -14.10
CA PRO A 203 -21.96 13.60 -14.80
C PRO A 203 -20.52 13.36 -14.37
N LEU A 204 -19.61 13.28 -15.35
CA LEU A 204 -18.18 13.17 -15.06
C LEU A 204 -17.71 14.41 -14.30
N PRO A 205 -17.08 14.26 -13.11
CA PRO A 205 -16.45 15.37 -12.43
C PRO A 205 -15.40 16.02 -13.35
N ALA A 206 -15.30 17.35 -13.35
CA ALA A 206 -14.34 18.06 -14.22
C ALA A 206 -12.88 17.63 -14.02
N ALA A 207 -12.54 17.10 -12.84
CA ALA A 207 -11.22 16.58 -12.51
C ALA A 207 -11.03 15.08 -12.80
N ALA A 208 -12.06 14.39 -13.30
CA ALA A 208 -11.99 12.96 -13.58
C ALA A 208 -11.16 12.71 -14.85
N GLN A 209 -10.18 11.81 -14.74
CA GLN A 209 -9.50 11.28 -15.91
C GLN A 209 -10.42 10.26 -16.57
N LEU A 210 -10.67 10.42 -17.88
CA LEU A 210 -11.38 9.41 -18.65
C LEU A 210 -10.48 8.17 -18.77
N HIS A 211 -10.95 7.06 -18.21
CA HIS A 211 -10.33 5.75 -18.37
C HIS A 211 -11.24 4.95 -19.31
N ASP A 212 -10.89 4.90 -20.59
CA ASP A 212 -11.64 4.17 -21.60
C ASP A 212 -11.12 2.73 -21.75
N ALA A 213 -11.72 1.97 -22.65
CA ALA A 213 -11.32 0.58 -22.91
C ALA A 213 -9.86 0.48 -23.40
N ALA A 214 -9.37 1.45 -24.18
CA ALA A 214 -8.00 1.45 -24.65
C ALA A 214 -7.01 1.69 -23.50
N ALA A 215 -7.35 2.59 -22.58
CA ALA A 215 -6.59 2.83 -21.36
C ALA A 215 -6.56 1.58 -20.46
N GLU A 216 -7.69 0.88 -20.29
CA GLU A 216 -7.74 -0.37 -19.51
C GLU A 216 -6.82 -1.44 -20.12
N ILE A 217 -6.89 -1.61 -21.44
CA ILE A 217 -6.03 -2.55 -22.18
C ILE A 217 -4.54 -2.19 -22.00
N ALA A 218 -4.20 -0.91 -22.13
CA ALA A 218 -2.83 -0.44 -21.94
C ALA A 218 -2.33 -0.69 -20.50
N VAL A 219 -3.21 -0.56 -19.50
CA VAL A 219 -2.89 -0.93 -18.11
C VAL A 219 -2.67 -2.43 -17.97
N CYS A 220 -3.53 -3.26 -18.56
CA CYS A 220 -3.36 -4.72 -18.57
C CYS A 220 -2.02 -5.14 -19.21
N ASP A 221 -1.69 -4.58 -20.37
CA ASP A 221 -0.42 -4.85 -21.07
C ASP A 221 0.77 -4.46 -20.20
N LEU A 222 0.73 -3.27 -19.61
CA LEU A 222 1.76 -2.80 -18.68
C LEU A 222 1.96 -3.75 -17.49
N TRP A 223 0.88 -4.33 -16.94
CA TRP A 223 0.99 -5.28 -15.83
C TRP A 223 1.53 -6.63 -16.28
N LEU A 224 1.12 -7.14 -17.45
CA LEU A 224 1.62 -8.40 -18.00
C LEU A 224 3.11 -8.29 -18.34
N ASP A 225 3.54 -7.18 -18.95
CA ASP A 225 4.95 -6.93 -19.27
C ASP A 225 5.80 -6.86 -18.00
N ARG A 226 5.28 -6.22 -16.95
CA ARG A 226 5.96 -6.20 -15.66
C ARG A 226 6.01 -7.57 -15.00
N LEU A 227 4.92 -8.34 -15.08
CA LEU A 227 4.86 -9.69 -14.50
C LEU A 227 5.87 -10.62 -15.17
N ALA A 228 6.05 -10.50 -16.50
CA ALA A 228 6.98 -11.33 -17.26
C ALA A 228 8.44 -11.25 -16.78
N SER A 229 8.82 -10.16 -16.10
CA SER A 229 10.15 -10.03 -15.47
C SER A 229 10.34 -10.91 -14.23
N PHE A 230 9.25 -11.36 -13.61
CA PHE A 230 9.25 -12.12 -12.35
C PHE A 230 8.73 -13.54 -12.53
N ASP A 231 7.78 -13.71 -13.44
CA ASP A 231 7.11 -14.97 -13.75
C ASP A 231 6.62 -14.95 -15.22
N PRO A 232 7.49 -15.34 -16.18
CA PRO A 232 7.16 -15.31 -17.60
C PRO A 232 6.05 -16.29 -17.98
N ASP A 233 6.00 -17.45 -17.32
CA ASP A 233 5.00 -18.49 -17.60
C ASP A 233 3.61 -18.06 -17.14
N LEU A 234 3.50 -17.49 -15.93
CA LEU A 234 2.25 -16.91 -15.45
C LEU A 234 1.80 -15.74 -16.33
N ALA A 235 2.72 -14.86 -16.75
CA ALA A 235 2.40 -13.78 -17.66
C ALA A 235 1.85 -14.31 -19.00
N LEU A 236 2.45 -15.36 -19.56
CA LEU A 236 1.96 -16.01 -20.77
C LEU A 236 0.57 -16.64 -20.57
N ALA A 237 0.36 -17.34 -19.45
CA ALA A 237 -0.91 -17.98 -19.11
C ALA A 237 -2.06 -16.98 -18.91
N LEU A 238 -1.77 -15.76 -18.44
CA LEU A 238 -2.77 -14.71 -18.23
C LEU A 238 -3.09 -13.87 -19.47
N ARG A 239 -2.26 -13.92 -20.53
CA ARG A 239 -2.49 -13.16 -21.77
C ARG A 239 -3.87 -13.40 -22.40
N PRO A 240 -4.43 -14.62 -22.45
CA PRO A 240 -5.77 -14.84 -23.00
C PRO A 240 -6.89 -14.16 -22.20
N ALA A 241 -6.68 -13.88 -20.91
CA ALA A 241 -7.65 -13.17 -20.06
C ALA A 241 -7.63 -11.65 -20.26
N ARG A 242 -6.68 -11.13 -21.06
CA ARG A 242 -6.65 -9.73 -21.49
C ARG A 242 -7.98 -9.42 -22.20
N PRO A 243 -8.64 -8.28 -21.89
CA PRO A 243 -9.82 -7.86 -22.62
C PRO A 243 -9.51 -7.85 -24.11
N ALA A 244 -10.25 -8.63 -24.90
CA ALA A 244 -10.23 -8.47 -26.35
C ALA A 244 -10.62 -7.03 -26.63
N GLY A 245 -9.81 -6.33 -27.45
CA GLY A 245 -10.03 -4.93 -27.80
C GLY A 245 -11.52 -4.68 -27.98
N ALA A 246 -12.10 -3.82 -27.14
CA ALA A 246 -13.52 -3.52 -27.24
C ALA A 246 -13.76 -3.15 -28.70
N ARG A 247 -14.53 -3.95 -29.44
CA ARG A 247 -15.07 -3.49 -30.71
C ARG A 247 -15.69 -2.13 -30.36
N PRO A 248 -15.30 -1.03 -31.04
CA PRO A 248 -15.94 0.25 -30.80
C PRO A 248 -17.45 -0.01 -30.84
N PRO A 249 -18.24 0.49 -29.88
CA PRO A 249 -19.65 0.16 -29.79
C PRO A 249 -20.23 0.36 -31.18
N GLY A 250 -20.55 -0.75 -31.85
CA GLY A 250 -21.10 -0.71 -33.18
C GLY A 250 -22.31 0.19 -33.07
N ARG A 251 -22.31 1.28 -33.85
CA ARG A 251 -23.43 2.21 -34.03
C ARG A 251 -24.73 1.43 -33.80
N LEU A 252 -25.32 1.58 -32.62
CA LEU A 252 -26.71 1.21 -32.44
C LEU A 252 -27.45 2.21 -33.33
N LEU A 253 -27.84 1.71 -34.50
CA LEU A 253 -28.62 2.43 -35.49
C LEU A 253 -29.86 2.98 -34.77
N GLY A 254 -29.98 4.31 -34.70
CA GLY A 254 -31.17 5.00 -34.20
C GLY A 254 -30.89 5.96 -33.05
N GLY A 255 -30.35 7.13 -33.36
CA GLY A 255 -30.27 8.23 -32.41
C GLY A 255 -29.53 9.41 -33.03
N HIS A 256 -30.24 10.51 -33.28
CA HIS A 256 -29.74 11.71 -33.95
C HIS A 256 -28.37 12.17 -33.42
N ALA A 257 -27.45 12.39 -34.35
CA ALA A 257 -26.17 13.01 -34.06
C ALA A 257 -26.40 14.44 -33.50
N PRO A 258 -25.82 14.79 -32.34
CA PRO A 258 -25.75 16.19 -31.95
C PRO A 258 -24.83 16.96 -32.92
N ALA A 259 -25.22 18.18 -33.24
CA ALA A 259 -24.52 19.06 -34.18
C ALA A 259 -23.05 19.29 -33.77
N PRO A 260 -22.13 19.46 -34.74
CA PRO A 260 -20.72 19.69 -34.46
C PRO A 260 -20.50 21.00 -33.70
N VAL A 261 -19.93 20.89 -32.51
CA VAL A 261 -19.38 22.03 -31.78
C VAL A 261 -18.12 22.49 -32.53
N ARG A 262 -18.11 23.74 -32.99
CA ARG A 262 -16.96 24.36 -33.66
C ARG A 262 -15.72 24.32 -32.75
N GLY A 263 -14.62 23.80 -33.30
CA GLY A 263 -13.38 23.55 -32.59
C GLY A 263 -12.65 24.81 -32.12
N VAL A 264 -12.02 24.68 -30.96
CA VAL A 264 -10.95 25.58 -30.50
C VAL A 264 -9.67 25.22 -31.28
N PRO A 265 -8.97 26.19 -31.88
CA PRO A 265 -7.73 25.92 -32.59
C PRO A 265 -6.64 25.46 -31.64
N LEU A 266 -5.95 24.37 -32.00
CA LEU A 266 -4.73 23.91 -31.33
C LEU A 266 -3.60 24.93 -31.55
N PRO A 267 -2.78 25.24 -30.53
CA PRO A 267 -1.60 26.07 -30.73
C PRO A 267 -0.55 25.34 -31.59
N PRO A 268 0.27 26.08 -32.36
CA PRO A 268 1.29 25.51 -33.22
C PRO A 268 2.38 24.79 -32.40
N ARG A 269 2.85 23.67 -32.94
CA ARG A 269 4.00 22.91 -32.43
C ARG A 269 5.25 23.80 -32.51
N LEU A 270 5.80 24.19 -31.36
CA LEU A 270 7.12 24.80 -31.29
C LEU A 270 8.17 23.74 -31.67
N GLY A 271 8.84 23.99 -32.79
CA GLY A 271 9.96 23.19 -33.28
C GLY A 271 11.13 23.20 -32.30
N GLY A 272 11.74 22.01 -32.16
CA GLY A 272 12.91 21.82 -31.31
C GLY A 272 14.12 22.61 -31.80
N ARG A 273 14.76 23.33 -30.87
CA ARG A 273 16.16 23.71 -30.98
C ARG A 273 16.99 22.73 -30.17
N ALA A 274 18.01 22.18 -30.82
CA ALA A 274 19.01 21.31 -30.22
C ALA A 274 19.74 22.04 -29.08
N ALA A 275 19.75 21.42 -27.89
CA ALA A 275 20.62 21.84 -26.81
C ALA A 275 22.05 21.36 -27.11
N GLY A 276 22.98 22.30 -27.24
CA GLY A 276 24.41 22.00 -27.33
C GLY A 276 24.95 21.37 -26.04
N PRO A 277 26.14 20.75 -26.11
CA PRO A 277 26.73 20.04 -24.98
C PRO A 277 27.09 20.99 -23.82
N PRO A 278 26.98 20.55 -22.56
CA PRO A 278 27.33 21.36 -21.41
C PRO A 278 28.85 21.58 -21.31
N ALA A 279 29.23 22.81 -20.94
CA ALA A 279 30.60 23.19 -20.64
C ALA A 279 31.17 22.43 -19.43
N PRO A 280 32.48 22.12 -19.41
CA PRO A 280 33.11 21.44 -18.29
C PRO A 280 33.17 22.32 -17.03
N PRO A 281 33.07 21.74 -15.83
CA PRO A 281 33.13 22.51 -14.58
C PRO A 281 34.53 23.06 -14.30
N ALA A 282 34.57 24.34 -13.90
CA ALA A 282 35.77 25.04 -13.48
C ALA A 282 36.36 24.43 -12.20
N ARG A 283 37.67 24.16 -12.24
CA ARG A 283 38.48 23.76 -11.09
C ARG A 283 38.55 24.91 -10.08
N ARG A 284 38.06 24.71 -8.85
CA ARG A 284 38.39 25.57 -7.71
C ARG A 284 39.32 24.85 -6.75
N ALA A 285 40.40 25.55 -6.44
CA ALA A 285 41.55 25.12 -5.66
C ALA A 285 41.20 24.86 -4.19
N ALA A 286 41.94 23.90 -3.63
CA ALA A 286 41.95 23.52 -2.23
C ALA A 286 42.35 24.69 -1.31
N ARG A 287 41.66 24.81 -0.16
CA ARG A 287 42.25 25.44 1.03
C ARG A 287 42.34 24.41 2.15
N CYS A 288 43.59 24.14 2.47
CA CYS A 288 44.09 23.33 3.56
C CYS A 288 43.91 24.11 4.88
N GLY A 289 43.40 23.46 5.92
CA GLY A 289 43.28 24.02 7.26
C GLY A 289 43.29 22.90 8.30
N ARG A 290 44.49 22.62 8.83
CA ARG A 290 44.77 21.66 9.92
C ARG A 290 44.48 22.29 11.28
N ARG A 291 44.00 21.49 12.24
CA ARG A 291 44.48 21.30 13.64
C ARG A 291 43.40 20.55 14.44
N ALA A 292 43.69 19.34 14.95
CA ALA A 292 44.36 19.00 16.22
C ALA A 292 43.31 18.65 17.30
N THR A 293 43.02 17.35 17.50
CA THR A 293 43.45 16.53 18.66
C THR A 293 42.96 17.02 20.03
N ARG A 294 42.13 16.21 20.69
CA ARG A 294 42.30 15.82 22.10
C ARG A 294 41.61 14.48 22.38
N ARG A 295 42.43 13.54 22.85
CA ARG A 295 42.09 12.33 23.62
C ARG A 295 42.03 12.69 25.12
N ALA A 296 41.44 11.77 25.89
CA ALA A 296 41.45 11.53 27.35
C ALA A 296 39.98 11.41 27.82
N ASP A 297 39.51 10.43 28.60
CA ASP A 297 40.04 9.27 29.33
C ASP A 297 38.80 8.39 29.66
N GLU A 298 38.83 7.05 29.64
CA GLU A 298 39.11 6.15 30.81
C GLU A 298 38.20 6.46 32.03
N ASP A 299 37.61 5.53 32.80
CA ASP A 299 37.50 4.08 32.85
C ASP A 299 36.55 3.73 34.04
N SER A 300 36.23 2.45 34.27
CA SER A 300 35.75 1.85 35.54
C SER A 300 34.27 2.10 35.99
N LEU A 301 33.49 1.20 36.61
CA LEU A 301 33.62 -0.10 37.31
C LEU A 301 32.19 -0.74 37.37
N MET A 302 31.97 -2.00 36.95
CA MET A 302 31.84 -3.25 37.74
C MET A 302 30.58 -3.50 38.62
N LYS A 303 30.06 -4.75 38.46
CA LYS A 303 29.33 -5.63 39.42
C LYS A 303 27.87 -5.26 39.74
N SER A 304 26.92 -6.13 40.09
CA SER A 304 26.72 -7.60 40.19
C SER A 304 25.45 -7.79 41.03
N SER A 305 24.46 -8.61 40.63
CA SER A 305 23.66 -9.54 41.48
C SER A 305 22.38 -9.97 40.74
N ARG A 306 22.25 -11.26 40.38
CA ARG A 306 21.52 -12.35 41.09
C ARG A 306 19.99 -12.21 41.13
N ASN A 307 19.34 -13.10 40.37
CA ASN A 307 18.01 -13.71 40.60
C ASN A 307 17.91 -14.34 42.00
N PRO A 308 16.72 -14.62 42.60
CA PRO A 308 15.71 -15.52 42.01
C PRO A 308 14.20 -15.34 42.40
N HIS A 309 13.35 -16.04 41.62
CA HIS A 309 12.00 -16.61 41.86
C HIS A 309 11.09 -16.20 43.03
N THR A 310 9.80 -15.92 42.71
CA THR A 310 8.57 -16.40 43.39
C THR A 310 7.33 -16.05 42.54
N LEU A 311 6.62 -17.04 41.96
CA LEU A 311 5.31 -17.58 42.38
C LEU A 311 4.10 -16.66 42.16
N TRP A 312 3.26 -16.97 41.17
CA TRP A 312 1.80 -16.85 41.27
C TRP A 312 1.10 -17.76 40.25
N GLU A 313 0.42 -18.78 40.78
CA GLU A 313 -0.56 -19.60 40.06
C GLU A 313 -1.99 -19.20 40.45
N SER A 314 -2.87 -19.35 39.46
CA SER A 314 -4.31 -19.69 39.53
C SER A 314 -5.35 -18.68 40.03
N CYS A 315 -6.28 -18.35 39.10
CA CYS A 315 -7.76 -18.22 39.20
C CYS A 315 -8.25 -17.67 37.85
N GLY A 316 -9.29 -18.12 37.14
CA GLY A 316 -10.28 -19.19 37.28
C GLY A 316 -11.12 -19.19 35.98
N ALA A 317 -11.69 -20.32 35.60
CA ALA A 317 -12.58 -20.46 34.44
C ALA A 317 -14.01 -19.97 34.76
N PRO A 318 -14.76 -19.39 33.80
CA PRO A 318 -16.19 -19.17 34.00
C PRO A 318 -17.02 -20.40 33.56
N GLN A 319 -17.84 -20.86 34.51
CA GLN A 319 -18.88 -21.87 34.36
C GLN A 319 -20.04 -21.38 33.47
N GLN A 320 -20.62 -22.32 32.73
CA GLN A 320 -21.85 -22.16 31.96
C GLN A 320 -23.08 -22.06 32.89
N GLY A 321 -23.82 -20.96 32.78
CA GLY A 321 -25.12 -20.78 33.44
C GLY A 321 -26.27 -21.16 32.51
N ARG A 322 -26.98 -22.25 32.83
CA ARG A 322 -28.24 -22.68 32.21
C ARG A 322 -29.36 -21.69 32.54
N SER A 323 -30.14 -21.34 31.51
CA SER A 323 -31.42 -20.66 31.63
C SER A 323 -32.53 -21.68 31.94
N THR A 324 -33.19 -21.53 33.08
CA THR A 324 -34.50 -22.12 33.35
C THR A 324 -35.56 -21.02 33.37
N ARG A 325 -36.50 -21.11 32.42
CA ARG A 325 -37.85 -20.54 32.54
C ARG A 325 -38.54 -21.10 33.78
N VAL A 326 -39.46 -20.36 34.39
CA VAL A 326 -40.84 -20.80 34.71
C VAL A 326 -41.70 -19.58 35.08
N ARG A 327 -42.84 -19.49 34.39
CA ARG A 327 -44.15 -18.85 34.65
C ARG A 327 -44.23 -17.34 34.92
#